data_AF-A0A3D0M7W4-F1
#
_entry.id   AF-A0A3D0M7W4-F1
#
_cell.length_a   1.000
_cell.length_b   1.000
_cell.length_c   1.000
_cell.angle_alpha   90.00
_cell.angle_beta   90.00
_cell.angle_gamma   90.00
#
_symmetry.space_group_name_H-M   'P 1'
#
loop_
_entity.id
_entity.type
_entity.pdbx_description
1 polymer ?
#
loop_
_entity_poly.entity_id
_entity_poly.type
_entity_poly.pdbx_seq_one_letter_code
_entity_poly.pdbx_strand_id
1 'polypeptide(L)' 'SGGVDSSVAALLLKEEGYSVMGVTMKLYYNEDIGVVREKTCCSLSDIEDAREVAGTLDIPYYVFNF' A
#
# COMPACT_ATOMS: atom_id res chain seq x y z
N SER A 1 0.71 -2.04 1.62
CA SER A 1 -0.65 -2.33 2.12
C SER A 1 -1.26 -1.15 2.87
N GLY A 2 -0.53 -0.05 3.09
CA GLY A 2 -1.00 1.05 3.94
C GLY A 2 -0.87 0.77 5.45
N GLY A 3 -0.55 -0.47 5.82
CA GLY A 3 -0.32 -0.86 7.21
C GLY A 3 1.03 -0.40 7.75
N VAL A 4 1.09 -0.27 9.07
CA VAL A 4 2.23 0.23 9.85
C VAL A 4 3.55 -0.46 9.49
N ASP A 5 3.56 -1.80 9.41
CA ASP A 5 4.79 -2.54 9.12
C ASP A 5 5.40 -2.15 7.77
N SER A 6 4.57 -2.01 6.73
CA SER A 6 5.03 -1.62 5.40
C SER A 6 5.53 -0.18 5.36
N SER A 7 4.92 0.70 6.15
CA SER A 7 5.31 2.11 6.28
C SER A 7 6.67 2.27 6.99
N VAL A 8 6.86 1.55 8.10
CA VAL A 8 8.14 1.58 8.84
C VAL A 8 9.25 0.94 8.03
N ALA A 9 8.99 -0.17 7.32
CA ALA A 9 9.98 -0.77 6.43
C ALA A 9 10.45 0.20 5.33
N ALA A 10 9.52 0.93 4.70
CA ALA A 10 9.86 1.93 3.68
C ALA A 10 10.68 3.09 4.25
N LEU A 11 10.36 3.55 5.46
CA LEU A 11 11.13 4.60 6.16
C LEU A 11 12.56 4.14 6.43
N LEU A 12 12.75 2.96 7.02
CA LEU A 12 14.08 2.45 7.36
C LEU A 12 14.98 2.32 6.12
N LEU A 13 14.44 1.78 5.02
CA LEU A 13 15.19 1.68 3.76
C LEU A 13 15.55 3.06 3.20
N LYS A 14 14.67 4.05 3.33
CA LYS A 14 14.97 5.43 2.90
C LYS A 14 16.08 6.04 3.77
N GLU A 15 16.04 5.84 5.09
CA GLU A 15 17.06 6.34 6.03
C GLU A 15 18.43 5.69 5.79
N GLU A 16 18.46 4.43 5.37
CA GLU A 16 19.68 3.73 4.96
C GLU A 16 20.23 4.19 3.59
N GLY A 17 19.53 5.08 2.89
CA GLY A 17 19.97 5.68 1.63
C GLY A 17 19.61 4.89 0.37
N TYR A 18 18.71 3.91 0.47
CA TYR A 18 18.24 3.17 -0.71
C TYR A 18 17.26 4.01 -1.55
N SER A 19 17.18 3.67 -2.84
CA SER A 19 16.09 4.16 -3.70
C SER A 19 14.85 3.31 -3.43
N VAL A 20 13.85 3.91 -2.80
CA VAL A 20 12.63 3.22 -2.35
C VAL A 20 11.42 3.69 -3.16
N MET A 21 10.51 2.77 -3.44
CA MET A 21 9.22 3.01 -4.07
C MET A 21 8.15 2.17 -3.36
N GLY A 22 6.99 2.76 -3.11
CA GLY A 22 5.83 2.06 -2.58
C GLY A 22 5.00 1.42 -3.69
N VAL A 23 4.49 0.23 -3.45
CA VAL A 23 3.59 -0.48 -4.38
C VAL A 23 2.44 -1.10 -3.62
N THR A 24 1.21 -0.89 -4.10
CA THR A 24 0.04 -1.66 -3.69
C THR A 24 -0.40 -2.57 -4.84
N MET A 25 -0.55 -3.85 -4.55
CA MET A 25 -1.02 -4.85 -5.51
C MET A 25 -2.47 -5.20 -5.17
N LYS A 26 -3.38 -4.91 -6.10
CA LYS A 26 -4.75 -5.42 -6.04
C LYS A 26 -4.74 -6.80 -6.69
N LEU A 27 -4.92 -7.84 -5.87
CA LEU A 27 -4.78 -9.25 -6.29
C LEU A 27 -6.12 -9.98 -6.42
N TYR A 28 -7.18 -9.45 -5.82
CA TYR A 28 -8.49 -10.08 -5.80
C TYR A 28 -9.59 -9.02 -5.91
N TYR A 29 -10.69 -9.34 -6.57
CA TYR A 29 -11.92 -8.58 -6.46
C TYR A 29 -12.73 -9.11 -5.27
N ASN A 30 -13.51 -8.24 -4.64
CA ASN A 30 -14.37 -8.63 -3.51
C ASN A 30 -15.36 -9.74 -3.89
N GLU A 31 -15.71 -9.81 -5.17
CA GLU A 31 -16.57 -10.83 -5.78
C GLU A 31 -15.90 -12.22 -5.76
N ASP A 32 -14.58 -12.31 -5.94
CA ASP A 32 -13.84 -13.58 -6.07
C ASP A 32 -13.70 -14.34 -4.74
N ILE A 33 -13.79 -13.63 -3.62
CA ILE A 33 -13.63 -14.18 -2.27
C ILE A 33 -14.97 -14.40 -1.54
N GLY A 34 -16.10 -14.05 -2.16
CA GLY A 34 -17.43 -14.21 -1.56
C GLY A 34 -17.64 -13.37 -0.29
N VAL A 35 -16.77 -12.37 -0.04
CA VAL A 35 -16.80 -11.54 1.16
C VAL A 35 -17.41 -10.18 0.82
N VAL A 36 -18.68 -10.00 1.19
CA VAL A 36 -19.34 -8.68 1.27
C VAL A 36 -18.89 -8.00 2.57
N ARG A 37 -17.65 -7.54 2.63
CA ARG A 37 -17.20 -6.64 3.70
C ARG A 37 -16.60 -5.40 3.08
N GLU A 38 -17.00 -4.23 3.59
CA GLU A 38 -16.45 -2.92 3.21
C GLU A 38 -14.94 -2.79 3.49
N LYS A 39 -14.37 -3.68 4.31
CA LYS A 39 -12.94 -3.80 4.62
C LYS A 39 -12.37 -5.11 4.10
N THR A 40 -12.23 -5.24 2.79
CA THR A 40 -11.36 -6.28 2.21
C THR A 40 -9.92 -5.77 2.12
N CYS A 41 -8.96 -6.69 2.02
CA CYS A 41 -7.50 -6.51 1.98
C CYS A 41 -6.97 -5.59 0.84
N CYS A 42 -7.85 -4.92 0.11
CA CYS A 42 -7.56 -4.01 -0.99
C CYS A 42 -8.65 -2.92 -1.05
N SER A 43 -9.08 -2.42 0.10
CA SER A 43 -10.08 -1.36 0.15
C SER A 43 -9.51 -0.05 -0.41
N LEU A 44 -10.38 0.84 -0.87
CA LEU A 44 -9.94 2.16 -1.34
C LEU A 44 -9.19 2.91 -0.23
N SER A 45 -9.59 2.74 1.04
CA SER A 45 -8.89 3.32 2.19
C SER A 45 -7.46 2.80 2.33
N ASP A 46 -7.20 1.50 2.13
CA ASP A 46 -5.82 0.98 2.22
C ASP A 46 -4.90 1.56 1.14
N ILE A 47 -5.46 1.83 -0.05
CA ILE A 47 -4.74 2.48 -1.15
C ILE A 47 -4.45 3.95 -0.84
N GLU A 48 -5.39 4.65 -0.21
CA GLU A 48 -5.25 6.04 0.22
C GLU A 48 -4.24 6.18 1.35
N ASP A 49 -4.31 5.32 2.38
CA ASP A 49 -3.35 5.28 3.49
C ASP A 49 -1.93 5.05 2.96
N ALA A 50 -1.76 4.08 2.05
CA ALA A 50 -0.48 3.81 1.41
C ALA A 50 0.04 5.00 0.58
N ARG A 51 -0.87 5.73 -0.09
CA ARG A 51 -0.51 6.95 -0.85
C ARG A 51 -0.07 8.07 0.07
N GLU A 52 -0.77 8.29 1.19
CA GLU A 52 -0.44 9.33 2.16
C GLU A 52 0.92 9.07 2.82
N VAL A 53 1.18 7.82 3.21
CA VAL A 53 2.49 7.41 3.74
C VAL A 53 3.59 7.67 2.71
N ALA A 54 3.40 7.23 1.46
CA ALA A 54 4.41 7.43 0.42
C ALA A 54 4.66 8.92 0.12
N GLY A 55 3.61 9.76 0.15
CA GLY A 55 3.74 11.20 0.01
C GLY A 55 4.49 11.84 1.19
N THR A 56 4.21 11.40 2.42
CA THR A 56 4.93 11.86 3.62
C THR A 56 6.41 11.48 3.57
N LEU A 57 6.69 10.27 3.10
CA LEU A 57 8.04 9.78 2.90
C LEU A 57 8.69 10.31 1.61
N ASP A 58 8.03 11.15 0.81
CA ASP A 58 8.51 11.65 -0.47
C ASP A 58 9.16 10.54 -1.33
N ILE A 59 8.41 9.45 -1.52
CA ILE A 59 8.79 8.32 -2.38
C ILE A 59 7.73 8.09 -3.47
N PRO A 60 8.12 7.61 -4.66
CA PRO A 60 7.17 7.23 -5.69
C PRO A 60 6.21 6.13 -5.21
N TYR A 61 4.96 6.17 -5.66
CA TYR A 61 3.94 5.18 -5.31
C TYR A 61 3.12 4.74 -6.51
N TYR A 62 2.90 3.42 -6.63
CA TYR A 62 2.16 2.81 -7.73
C TYR A 62 1.11 1.84 -7.22
N VAL A 63 0.04 1.71 -8.00
CA VAL A 63 -1.00 0.69 -7.79
C VAL A 63 -1.02 -0.20 -9.02
N PHE A 64 -0.77 -1.49 -8.81
CA PHE A 64 -0.92 -2.49 -9.85
C PHE A 64 -2.22 -3.28 -9.63
N ASN A 65 -2.96 -3.45 -10.71
CA ASN A 65 -4.18 -4.26 -10.74
C ASN A 65 -3.88 -5.55 -11.49
N PHE A 66 -3.98 -6.68 -10.80
CA PHE A 66 -3.70 -8.03 -11.32
C PHE A 66 -4.96 -8.89 -11.34
#